data_AF-A0A8T5SV85-F1
#
_entry.id   AF-A0A8T5SV85-F1
#
_cell.length_a   1.000
_cell.length_b   1.000
_cell.length_c   1.000
_cell.angle_alpha   90.00
_cell.angle_beta   90.00
_cell.angle_gamma   90.00
#
_symmetry.space_group_name_H-M   'P 1'
#
loop_
_entity.id
_entity.type
_entity.pdbx_description
1 polymer ?
#
loop_
_entity_poly.entity_id
_entity_poly.type
_entity_poly.pdbx_seq_one_letter_code
_entity_poly.pdbx_strand_id
1 'polypeptide(L)'
;MSEEDTYVRAKLTEINGAIERLTQMLNRMIEVISGITEVQENTSEITLAVNANTERLDEIMRMVKELETAGPTATAGGPSLADRGVVSNLQAVLDTLETQIREGVIASDLSQKINETADTLEGKGVSGAVIVKMQRWTRILRTYGRVDTISPADLGKLRTDIKEWSKEVSKMR
;
A
#
# COMPACT_ATOMS: atom_id res chain seq x y z
N MET A 1 -25.04 -21.26 -62.23
CA MET A 1 -24.12 -20.35 -61.49
C MET A 1 -22.72 -20.71 -61.93
N SER A 2 -21.91 -19.74 -62.37
CA SER A 2 -20.53 -20.01 -62.76
C SER A 2 -19.65 -20.19 -61.52
N GLU A 3 -18.57 -20.97 -61.64
CA GLU A 3 -17.60 -21.19 -60.56
C GLU A 3 -17.01 -19.88 -60.05
N GLU A 4 -16.85 -18.90 -60.93
CA GLU A 4 -16.40 -17.54 -60.65
C GLU A 4 -17.33 -16.82 -59.65
N ASP A 5 -18.65 -16.97 -59.81
CA ASP A 5 -19.65 -16.36 -58.93
C ASP A 5 -19.64 -17.00 -57.52
N THR A 6 -19.29 -18.29 -57.44
CA THR A 6 -19.10 -19.02 -56.17
C THR A 6 -17.82 -18.56 -55.46
N TYR A 7 -16.73 -18.37 -56.20
CA TYR A 7 -15.46 -17.88 -55.68
C TYR A 7 -15.57 -16.44 -55.16
N VAL A 8 -16.24 -15.56 -55.90
CA VAL A 8 -16.47 -14.17 -55.49
C VAL A 8 -17.28 -14.10 -54.19
N ARG A 9 -18.33 -14.92 -54.04
CA ARG A 9 -19.10 -14.99 -52.78
C ARG A 9 -18.25 -15.48 -51.61
N ALA A 10 -17.44 -16.52 -51.81
CA ALA A 10 -16.56 -17.03 -50.76
C ALA A 10 -15.57 -15.95 -50.30
N LYS A 11 -14.98 -15.20 -51.24
CA LYS A 11 -14.07 -14.09 -50.93
C LYS A 11 -14.76 -12.93 -50.23
N LEU A 12 -15.98 -12.57 -50.62
CA LEU A 12 -16.76 -11.54 -49.94
C LEU A 12 -17.11 -11.95 -48.50
N THR A 13 -17.44 -13.22 -48.26
CA THR A 13 -17.67 -13.74 -46.90
C THR A 13 -16.39 -13.69 -46.06
N GLU A 14 -15.23 -14.04 -46.63
CA GLU A 14 -13.94 -13.95 -45.94
C GLU A 14 -13.57 -12.51 -45.57
N ILE A 15 -13.78 -11.57 -46.50
CA ILE A 15 -13.58 -10.13 -46.27
C ILE A 15 -14.51 -9.61 -45.19
N ASN A 16 -15.80 -9.96 -45.22
CA ASN A 16 -16.75 -9.55 -44.19
C ASN A 16 -16.35 -10.08 -42.81
N GLY A 17 -15.91 -11.33 -42.71
CA GLY A 17 -15.39 -11.88 -41.45
C GLY A 17 -14.09 -11.21 -40.97
N ALA A 18 -13.23 -10.79 -41.90
CA ALA A 18 -12.04 -10.00 -41.56
C ALA A 18 -12.42 -8.59 -41.03
N ILE A 19 -13.39 -7.93 -41.67
CA ILE A 19 -13.91 -6.62 -41.23
C ILE A 19 -14.49 -6.72 -39.83
N GLU A 20 -15.28 -7.76 -39.54
CA GLU A 20 -15.90 -7.92 -38.23
C GLU A 20 -14.87 -8.13 -37.10
N ARG A 21 -13.79 -8.88 -37.39
CA ARG A 21 -12.64 -9.00 -36.47
C ARG A 21 -11.91 -7.68 -36.27
N LEU A 22 -11.73 -6.89 -37.33
CA LEU A 22 -11.13 -5.55 -37.23
C LEU A 22 -11.99 -4.62 -36.38
N THR A 23 -13.32 -4.66 -36.53
CA THR A 23 -14.26 -3.89 -35.71
C THR A 23 -14.17 -4.27 -34.24
N GLN A 24 -14.14 -5.57 -33.92
CA GLN A 24 -13.97 -6.03 -32.54
C GLN A 24 -12.63 -5.57 -31.94
N MET A 25 -11.55 -5.65 -32.73
CA MET A 25 -10.23 -5.19 -32.30
C MET A 25 -10.21 -3.67 -32.07
N LEU A 26 -10.84 -2.88 -32.93
CA LEU A 26 -10.98 -1.43 -32.76
C LEU A 26 -11.73 -1.09 -31.47
N ASN A 27 -12.86 -1.76 -31.20
CA ASN A 27 -13.61 -1.56 -29.96
C ASN A 27 -12.76 -1.87 -28.73
N ARG A 28 -12.00 -2.97 -28.78
CA ARG A 28 -11.10 -3.34 -27.68
C ARG A 28 -9.96 -2.33 -27.50
N MET A 29 -9.43 -1.75 -28.58
CA MET A 29 -8.44 -0.67 -28.47
C MET A 29 -9.05 0.59 -27.85
N ILE A 30 -10.30 0.93 -28.16
CA ILE A 30 -11.00 2.06 -27.54
C ILE A 30 -11.11 1.84 -26.02
N GLU A 31 -11.54 0.67 -25.58
CA GLU A 31 -11.62 0.32 -24.14
C GLU A 31 -10.26 0.44 -23.45
N VAL A 32 -9.20 -0.07 -24.08
CA VAL A 32 -7.82 0.03 -23.52
C VAL A 32 -7.37 1.48 -23.42
N ILE A 33 -7.62 2.30 -24.43
CA ILE A 33 -7.24 3.72 -24.41
C ILE A 33 -8.01 4.46 -23.30
N SER A 34 -9.31 4.21 -23.15
CA SER A 34 -10.10 4.79 -22.06
C SER A 34 -9.55 4.40 -20.68
N GLY A 35 -9.19 3.13 -20.48
CA GLY A 35 -8.55 2.69 -19.23
C GLY A 35 -7.19 3.34 -18.99
N ILE A 36 -6.37 3.57 -20.04
CA ILE A 36 -5.10 4.29 -19.92
C ILE A 36 -5.32 5.75 -19.50
N THR A 37 -6.34 6.42 -20.05
CA THR A 37 -6.66 7.79 -19.65
C THR A 37 -7.03 7.89 -18.18
N GLU A 38 -7.85 6.96 -17.68
CA GLU A 38 -8.20 6.90 -16.25
C GLU A 38 -6.97 6.65 -15.36
N VAL A 39 -6.08 5.75 -15.77
CA VAL A 39 -4.82 5.51 -15.05
C VAL A 39 -3.91 6.75 -15.05
N GLN A 40 -3.86 7.50 -16.16
CA GLN A 40 -3.10 8.75 -16.24
C GLN A 40 -3.66 9.82 -15.30
N GLU A 41 -4.98 9.95 -15.21
CA GLU A 41 -5.64 10.89 -14.31
C GLU A 41 -5.34 10.54 -12.84
N ASN A 42 -5.51 9.27 -12.46
CA ASN A 42 -5.16 8.78 -11.13
C ASN A 42 -3.67 9.01 -10.79
N THR A 43 -2.77 8.84 -11.77
CA THR A 43 -1.33 9.09 -11.59
C THR A 43 -1.04 10.56 -11.34
N SER A 44 -1.75 11.46 -12.04
CA SER A 44 -1.67 12.90 -11.84
C SER A 44 -2.12 13.29 -10.43
N GLU A 45 -3.25 12.76 -9.97
CA GLU A 45 -3.76 13.00 -8.60
C GLU A 45 -2.78 12.52 -7.52
N ILE A 46 -2.22 11.32 -7.69
CA ILE A 46 -1.21 10.78 -6.77
C ILE A 46 0.03 11.69 -6.73
N THR A 47 0.49 12.18 -7.88
CA THR A 47 1.65 13.08 -7.95
C THR A 47 1.39 14.37 -7.17
N LEU A 48 0.20 14.95 -7.30
CA LEU A 48 -0.20 16.14 -6.53
C LEU A 48 -0.24 15.84 -5.02
N ALA A 49 -0.78 14.70 -4.61
CA ALA A 49 -0.84 14.29 -3.21
C ALA A 49 0.57 14.06 -2.61
N VAL A 50 1.48 13.45 -3.37
CA VAL A 50 2.87 13.24 -2.98
C VAL A 50 3.60 14.57 -2.81
N ASN A 51 3.42 15.52 -3.72
CA ASN A 51 4.01 16.85 -3.60
C ASN A 51 3.51 17.58 -2.34
N ALA A 52 2.19 17.57 -2.10
CA ALA A 52 1.61 18.19 -0.91
C ALA A 52 2.11 17.53 0.39
N ASN A 53 2.30 16.21 0.40
CA ASN A 53 2.87 15.50 1.55
C ASN A 53 4.36 15.81 1.75
N THR A 54 5.12 15.97 0.66
CA THR A 54 6.54 16.35 0.73
C THR A 54 6.69 17.74 1.34
N GLU A 55 5.87 18.70 0.95
CA GLU A 55 5.86 20.05 1.55
C GLU A 55 5.54 20.01 3.06
N ARG A 56 4.56 19.19 3.46
CA ARG A 56 4.23 19.01 4.89
C ARG A 56 5.37 18.35 5.67
N LEU A 57 6.08 17.40 5.07
CA LEU A 57 7.25 16.77 5.69
C LEU A 57 8.39 17.77 5.85
N ASP A 58 8.64 18.62 4.86
CA ASP A 58 9.64 19.69 4.94
C ASP A 58 9.29 20.69 6.07
N GLU A 59 8.02 21.04 6.22
CA GLU A 59 7.55 21.90 7.31
C GLU A 59 7.76 21.23 8.68
N ILE A 60 7.45 19.94 8.81
CA ILE A 60 7.71 19.17 10.05
C ILE A 60 9.21 19.12 10.35
N MET A 61 10.05 18.85 9.35
CA MET A 61 11.50 18.85 9.54
C MET A 61 12.02 20.22 9.97
N ARG A 62 11.44 21.31 9.45
CA ARG A 62 11.80 22.67 9.87
C ARG A 62 11.42 22.90 11.33
N MET A 63 10.21 22.54 11.74
CA MET A 63 9.76 22.64 13.13
C MET A 63 10.63 21.80 14.08
N VAL A 64 11.05 20.60 13.67
CA VAL A 64 11.97 19.75 14.45
C VAL A 64 13.33 20.42 14.60
N LYS A 65 13.86 21.03 13.53
CA LYS A 65 15.14 21.74 13.58
C LYS A 65 15.07 23.00 14.47
N GLU A 66 13.93 23.70 14.47
CA GLU A 66 13.66 24.81 15.39
C GLU A 66 13.59 24.33 16.86
N LEU A 67 13.01 23.14 17.11
CA LEU A 67 13.02 22.51 18.44
C LEU A 67 14.42 22.04 18.89
N GLU A 68 15.28 21.59 17.98
CA GLU A 68 16.68 21.23 18.29
C GLU A 68 17.55 22.45 18.62
N THR A 69 17.24 23.61 18.02
CA THR A 69 17.97 24.87 18.23
C THR A 69 17.48 25.65 19.45
N ALA A 70 16.24 25.41 19.90
CA ALA A 70 15.75 25.83 21.21
C ALA A 70 16.37 24.93 22.31
N GLY A 71 17.55 25.33 22.80
CA GLY A 71 18.29 24.59 23.83
C GLY A 71 17.48 24.20 25.08
N PRO A 72 17.88 23.13 25.79
CA PRO A 72 17.07 22.48 26.82
C PRO A 72 16.95 23.34 28.07
N THR A 73 15.73 23.76 28.41
CA THR A 73 15.39 24.13 29.80
C THR A 73 15.40 22.85 30.63
N ALA A 74 16.49 22.66 31.36
CA ALA A 74 16.71 21.55 32.27
C ALA A 74 15.56 21.40 33.26
N THR A 75 14.90 20.23 33.28
CA THR A 75 14.30 19.67 34.50
C THR A 75 14.34 18.14 34.48
N ALA A 76 14.99 17.62 35.53
CA ALA A 76 14.91 16.31 36.17
C ALA A 76 14.14 15.15 35.49
N GLY A 77 14.88 14.05 35.26
CA GLY A 77 14.40 12.69 35.52
C GLY A 77 13.43 12.02 34.54
N GLY A 78 13.26 12.55 33.33
CA GLY A 78 12.45 11.90 32.27
C GLY A 78 13.30 11.10 31.27
N PRO A 79 12.70 10.11 30.58
CA PRO A 79 13.39 9.33 29.55
C PRO A 79 14.00 10.26 28.49
N SER A 80 15.19 9.89 28.01
CA SER A 80 16.05 10.78 27.23
C SER A 80 15.37 11.22 25.93
N LEU A 81 15.76 12.37 25.37
CA LEU A 81 15.30 12.81 24.04
C LEU A 81 15.54 11.75 22.94
N ALA A 82 16.58 10.91 23.11
CA ALA A 82 16.83 9.76 22.24
C ALA A 82 15.72 8.71 22.35
N ASP A 83 15.21 8.41 23.55
CA ASP A 83 14.10 7.47 23.76
C ASP A 83 12.81 7.99 23.11
N ARG A 84 12.56 9.30 23.16
CA ARG A 84 11.42 9.93 22.45
C ARG A 84 11.56 9.84 20.93
N GLY A 85 12.77 10.05 20.41
CA GLY A 85 13.06 9.90 18.98
C GLY A 85 12.88 8.45 18.49
N VAL A 86 13.30 7.47 19.31
CA VAL A 86 13.11 6.05 19.03
C VAL A 86 11.62 5.70 19.01
N VAL A 87 10.84 6.10 20.02
CA VAL A 87 9.38 5.85 20.05
C VAL A 87 8.66 6.49 18.86
N SER A 88 9.03 7.72 18.47
CA SER A 88 8.46 8.37 17.28
C SER A 88 8.79 7.61 15.99
N ASN A 89 10.01 7.08 15.87
CA ASN A 89 10.43 6.29 14.71
C ASN A 89 9.73 4.92 14.67
N LEU A 90 9.48 4.30 15.83
CA LEU A 90 8.70 3.06 15.94
C LEU A 90 7.23 3.28 15.54
N GLN A 91 6.65 4.42 15.94
CA GLN A 91 5.30 4.81 15.58
C GLN A 91 5.16 5.05 14.07
N ALA A 92 6.13 5.72 13.44
CA ALA A 92 6.13 5.96 11.99
C ALA A 92 6.14 4.66 11.17
N VAL A 93 6.82 3.62 11.64
CA VAL A 93 6.82 2.29 11.00
C VAL A 93 5.41 1.67 11.06
N LEU A 94 4.71 1.78 12.19
CA LEU A 94 3.34 1.28 12.34
C LEU A 94 2.32 2.09 11.52
N ASP A 95 2.50 3.41 11.42
CA ASP A 95 1.64 4.27 10.61
C ASP A 95 1.79 3.97 9.10
N THR A 96 3.03 3.64 8.68
CA THR A 96 3.31 3.16 7.33
C THR A 96 2.61 1.83 7.06
N LEU A 97 2.66 0.90 8.02
CA LEU A 97 1.96 -0.38 7.94
C LEU A 97 0.43 -0.20 7.85
N GLU A 98 -0.15 0.69 8.67
CA GLU A 98 -1.60 0.99 8.64
C GLU A 98 -2.01 1.57 7.28
N THR A 99 -1.22 2.49 6.72
CA THR A 99 -1.48 3.10 5.41
C THR A 99 -1.46 2.05 4.31
N GLN A 100 -0.50 1.13 4.36
CA GLN A 100 -0.38 0.05 3.38
C GLN A 100 -1.51 -0.99 3.45
N ILE A 101 -2.29 -1.06 4.55
CA ILE A 101 -3.46 -1.95 4.71
C ILE A 101 -4.74 -1.33 4.13
N ARG A 102 -4.71 -0.09 3.62
CA ARG A 102 -5.89 0.55 3.02
C ARG A 102 -6.25 0.06 1.63
N GLU A 103 -5.30 -0.51 0.89
CA GLU A 103 -5.47 -0.86 -0.53
C GLU A 103 -5.36 -2.38 -0.71
N GLY A 104 -6.46 -3.05 -1.07
CA GLY A 104 -6.54 -4.44 -1.56
C GLY A 104 -5.30 -5.35 -1.44
N VAL A 105 -4.79 -5.57 -0.22
CA VAL A 105 -3.49 -6.24 -0.02
C VAL A 105 -3.66 -7.75 -0.11
N ILE A 106 -2.81 -8.37 -0.91
CA ILE A 106 -2.65 -9.83 -0.97
C ILE A 106 -2.13 -10.32 0.39
N ALA A 107 -2.72 -11.39 0.93
CA ALA A 107 -2.37 -11.90 2.26
C ALA A 107 -0.87 -12.23 2.41
N SER A 108 -0.24 -12.76 1.35
CA SER A 108 1.20 -13.04 1.30
C SER A 108 2.04 -11.78 1.52
N ASP A 109 1.76 -10.70 0.79
CA ASP A 109 2.52 -9.45 0.87
C ASP A 109 2.35 -8.79 2.23
N LEU A 110 1.13 -8.84 2.78
CA LEU A 110 0.89 -8.32 4.12
C LEU A 110 1.61 -9.12 5.20
N SER A 111 1.65 -10.45 5.06
CA SER A 111 2.37 -11.32 6.00
C SER A 111 3.87 -11.00 6.03
N GLN A 112 4.46 -10.73 4.86
CA GLN A 112 5.86 -10.37 4.75
C GLN A 112 6.12 -9.01 5.41
N LYS A 113 5.30 -8.00 5.11
CA LYS A 113 5.43 -6.65 5.69
C LYS A 113 5.28 -6.62 7.20
N ILE A 114 4.31 -7.37 7.75
CA ILE A 114 4.15 -7.50 9.20
C ILE A 114 5.40 -8.16 9.81
N ASN A 115 5.99 -9.16 9.15
CA ASN A 115 7.20 -9.81 9.62
C ASN A 115 8.41 -8.86 9.61
N GLU A 116 8.64 -8.14 8.51
CA GLU A 116 9.71 -7.14 8.40
C GLU A 116 9.56 -6.01 9.44
N THR A 117 8.31 -5.60 9.67
CA THR A 117 8.00 -4.63 10.73
C THR A 117 8.33 -5.20 12.09
N ALA A 118 7.93 -6.44 12.39
CA ALA A 118 8.22 -7.09 13.65
C ALA A 118 9.74 -7.21 13.89
N ASP A 119 10.51 -7.63 12.88
CA ASP A 119 11.97 -7.75 12.95
C ASP A 119 12.63 -6.38 13.22
N THR A 120 12.11 -5.32 12.59
CA THR A 120 12.58 -3.93 12.80
C THR A 120 12.26 -3.43 14.22
N LEU A 121 11.08 -3.73 14.73
CA LEU A 121 10.66 -3.34 16.09
C LEU A 121 11.42 -4.14 17.15
N GLU A 122 11.68 -5.43 16.92
CA GLU A 122 12.47 -6.30 17.79
C GLU A 122 13.92 -5.81 17.88
N GLY A 123 14.55 -5.48 16.74
CA GLY A 123 15.89 -4.91 16.70
C GLY A 123 16.02 -3.54 17.40
N LYS A 124 14.90 -2.84 17.61
CA LYS A 124 14.82 -1.55 18.32
C LYS A 124 14.35 -1.69 19.77
N GLY A 125 14.18 -2.91 20.29
CA GLY A 125 13.89 -3.17 21.70
C GLY A 125 12.41 -3.05 22.11
N VAL A 126 11.48 -3.15 21.16
CA VAL A 126 10.04 -3.18 21.47
C VAL A 126 9.68 -4.43 22.28
N SER A 127 8.67 -4.31 23.15
CA SER A 127 8.16 -5.41 23.98
C SER A 127 7.88 -6.67 23.15
N GLY A 128 8.45 -7.80 23.58
CA GLY A 128 8.23 -9.10 22.94
C GLY A 128 6.74 -9.50 22.88
N ALA A 129 5.89 -8.94 23.74
CA ALA A 129 4.45 -9.16 23.67
C ALA A 129 3.83 -8.60 22.37
N VAL A 130 4.26 -7.42 21.93
CA VAL A 130 3.82 -6.81 20.65
C VAL A 130 4.32 -7.66 19.49
N ILE A 131 5.61 -8.06 19.53
CA ILE A 131 6.22 -8.91 18.50
C ILE A 131 5.46 -10.24 18.34
N VAL A 132 5.09 -10.89 19.45
CA VAL A 132 4.29 -12.13 19.41
C VAL A 132 2.90 -11.91 18.80
N LYS A 133 2.23 -10.79 19.11
CA LYS A 133 0.95 -10.42 18.48
C LYS A 133 1.10 -10.23 16.96
N MET A 134 2.17 -9.59 16.51
CA MET A 134 2.46 -9.40 15.08
C MET A 134 2.76 -10.73 14.38
N GLN A 135 3.61 -11.57 14.97
CA GLN A 135 3.92 -12.90 14.43
C GLN A 135 2.69 -13.81 14.36
N ARG A 136 1.73 -13.66 15.29
CA ARG A 136 0.45 -14.37 15.21
C ARG A 136 -0.32 -13.99 13.95
N TRP A 137 -0.38 -12.71 13.61
CA TRP A 137 -0.99 -12.26 12.36
C TRP A 137 -0.25 -12.76 11.13
N THR A 138 1.08 -12.78 11.13
CA THR A 138 1.86 -13.41 10.06
C THR A 138 1.45 -14.87 9.84
N ARG A 139 1.23 -15.65 10.91
CA ARG A 139 0.73 -17.03 10.79
C ARG A 139 -0.68 -17.09 10.23
N ILE A 140 -1.59 -16.24 10.71
CA ILE A 140 -2.99 -16.18 10.22
C ILE A 140 -3.00 -15.84 8.72
N LEU A 141 -2.24 -14.83 8.30
CA LEU A 141 -2.17 -14.41 6.89
C LEU A 141 -1.55 -15.48 5.98
N ARG A 142 -0.61 -16.28 6.47
CA ARG A 142 -0.07 -17.44 5.75
C ARG A 142 -1.06 -18.60 5.57
N THR A 143 -2.19 -18.60 6.27
CA THR A 143 -3.25 -19.60 6.03
C THR A 143 -4.13 -19.27 4.82
N TYR A 144 -4.09 -18.03 4.34
CA TYR A 144 -4.72 -17.64 3.08
C TYR A 144 -3.86 -18.12 1.91
N GLY A 145 -4.48 -18.37 0.75
CA GLY A 145 -3.76 -18.64 -0.48
C GLY A 145 -2.82 -17.48 -0.83
N ARG A 146 -1.72 -17.80 -1.52
CA ARG A 146 -0.65 -16.83 -1.82
C ARG A 146 -1.13 -15.58 -2.57
N VAL A 147 -2.25 -15.68 -3.28
CA VAL A 147 -2.86 -14.60 -4.10
C VAL A 147 -4.25 -14.22 -3.57
N ASP A 148 -4.68 -14.82 -2.45
CA ASP A 148 -6.01 -14.58 -1.93
C ASP A 148 -6.08 -13.19 -1.27
N THR A 149 -7.20 -12.52 -1.50
CA THR A 149 -7.53 -11.30 -0.79
C THR A 149 -7.94 -11.63 0.65
N ILE A 150 -7.54 -10.77 1.57
CA ILE A 150 -7.86 -10.95 3.00
C ILE A 150 -9.35 -10.69 3.20
N SER A 151 -9.97 -11.47 4.09
CA SER A 151 -11.38 -11.25 4.44
C SER A 151 -11.57 -9.84 5.03
N PRO A 152 -12.66 -9.13 4.73
CA PRO A 152 -12.92 -7.81 5.29
C PRO A 152 -12.99 -7.80 6.83
N ALA A 153 -13.45 -8.90 7.43
CA ALA A 153 -13.54 -9.06 8.87
C ALA A 153 -12.16 -9.15 9.54
N ASP A 154 -11.24 -9.91 8.93
CA ASP A 154 -9.89 -10.07 9.46
C ASP A 154 -9.05 -8.82 9.23
N LEU A 155 -9.26 -8.14 8.10
CA LEU A 155 -8.65 -6.84 7.84
C LEU A 155 -9.12 -5.78 8.84
N GLY A 156 -10.41 -5.79 9.23
CA GLY A 156 -10.94 -4.93 10.30
C GLY A 156 -10.32 -5.20 11.67
N LYS A 157 -10.13 -6.48 12.02
CA LYS A 157 -9.44 -6.87 13.27
C LYS A 157 -7.97 -6.46 13.26
N LEU A 158 -7.26 -6.72 12.16
CA LEU A 158 -5.84 -6.36 12.04
C LEU A 158 -5.62 -4.85 12.19
N ARG A 159 -6.50 -4.01 11.61
CA ARG A 159 -6.44 -2.55 11.80
C ARG A 159 -6.65 -2.15 13.27
N THR A 160 -7.53 -2.84 13.98
CA THR A 160 -7.75 -2.61 15.42
C THR A 160 -6.50 -2.99 16.21
N ASP A 161 -5.91 -4.14 15.91
CA ASP A 161 -4.72 -4.63 16.58
C ASP A 161 -3.51 -3.73 16.33
N ILE A 162 -3.33 -3.20 15.11
CA ILE A 162 -2.26 -2.23 14.80
C ILE A 162 -2.39 -0.95 15.65
N LYS A 163 -3.62 -0.45 15.82
CA LYS A 163 -3.88 0.70 16.71
C LYS A 163 -3.58 0.37 18.17
N GLU A 164 -3.80 -0.87 18.59
CA GLU A 164 -3.41 -1.33 19.92
C GLU A 164 -1.89 -1.40 20.07
N TRP A 165 -1.17 -1.94 19.08
CA TRP A 165 0.29 -1.98 19.06
C TRP A 165 0.89 -0.58 19.11
N SER A 166 0.35 0.36 18.34
CA SER A 166 0.74 1.78 18.40
C SER A 166 0.56 2.37 19.79
N LYS A 167 -0.57 2.09 20.46
CA LYS A 167 -0.79 2.51 21.85
C LYS A 167 0.19 1.87 22.82
N GLU A 168 0.54 0.60 22.63
CA GLU A 168 1.53 -0.11 23.46
C GLU A 168 2.95 0.43 23.25
N VAL A 169 3.34 0.72 22.00
CA VAL A 169 4.62 1.38 21.67
C VAL A 169 4.66 2.81 22.25
N SER A 170 3.56 3.55 22.17
CA SER A 170 3.47 4.90 22.73
C SER A 170 3.58 4.93 24.25
N LYS A 171 3.21 3.85 24.96
CA LYS A 171 3.39 3.70 26.41
C LYS A 171 4.84 3.42 26.81
N MET A 172 5.74 3.16 25.86
CA MET A 172 7.18 3.07 26.11
C MET A 172 7.86 4.46 26.18
N ARG A 173 7.12 5.54 25.93
CA ARG A 173 7.53 6.94 26.09
C ARG A 173 7.45 7.40 27.55
#